data_AF-A0A0R3RD34-F1
#
_entry.id   AF-A0A0R3RD34-F1
#
_cell.length_a   1.000
_cell.length_b   1.000
_cell.length_c   1.000
_cell.angle_alpha   90.00
_cell.angle_beta   90.00
_cell.angle_gamma   90.00
#
_symmetry.space_group_name_H-M   'P 1'
#
loop_
_entity.id
_entity.type
_entity.pdbx_description
1 polymer ?
#
loop_
_entity_poly.entity_id
_entity_poly.type
_entity_poly.pdbx_seq_one_letter_code
_entity_poly.pdbx_strand_id
1 'polypeptide(L)'
;MYRVGDFVYFEISSAAPYQVRKIEELNKTPSGNVEAKVSCFCRRRDLPTSLLKVADRAERVDKVVNTRRRLVVMSSAPTGDASDESSDGMKK
;
A
#
# COMPACT_ATOMS: atom_id res chain seq x y z
N MET A 1 1.78 24.61 2.32
CA MET A 1 0.49 24.62 3.06
C MET A 1 -0.33 23.44 2.60
N TYR A 2 -0.90 22.68 3.54
CA TYR A 2 -1.90 21.67 3.24
C TYR A 2 -3.27 22.30 3.00
N ARG A 3 -4.08 21.67 2.15
CA ARG A 3 -5.41 22.12 1.73
C ARG A 3 -6.42 20.99 1.84
N VAL A 4 -7.71 21.35 1.83
CA VAL A 4 -8.80 20.38 1.70
C VAL A 4 -8.63 19.62 0.38
N GLY A 5 -8.75 18.30 0.43
CA GLY A 5 -8.50 17.39 -0.68
C GLY A 5 -7.10 16.76 -0.68
N ASP A 6 -6.15 17.29 0.08
CA ASP A 6 -4.78 16.76 0.10
C ASP A 6 -4.73 15.39 0.80
N PHE A 7 -3.91 14.50 0.25
CA PHE A 7 -3.49 13.28 0.92
C PHE A 7 -2.23 13.55 1.74
N VAL A 8 -2.28 13.23 3.02
CA VAL A 8 -1.23 13.54 3.98
C VAL A 8 -0.80 12.31 4.76
N TYR A 9 0.46 12.32 5.20
CA TYR A 9 1.05 11.27 6.01
C TYR A 9 0.97 11.64 7.49
N PHE A 10 0.31 10.79 8.27
CA PHE A 10 0.21 10.92 9.72
C PHE A 10 1.19 9.97 10.40
N GLU A 11 1.92 10.52 11.36
CA GLU A 11 2.69 9.74 12.33
C GLU A 11 1.78 9.28 13.46
N ILE A 12 1.90 8.01 13.85
CA ILE A 12 1.17 7.43 15.01
C ILE A 12 2.14 7.09 16.13
N SER A 13 3.25 6.47 15.77
CA SER A 13 4.39 6.25 16.64
C SER A 13 5.64 6.23 15.79
N SER A 14 6.78 6.54 16.40
CA SER A 14 8.08 6.58 15.72
C SER A 14 8.49 5.23 15.09
N ALA A 15 7.95 4.13 15.59
CA ALA A 15 8.22 2.77 15.10
C ALA A 15 7.19 2.27 14.07
N ALA A 16 6.04 2.95 13.93
CA ALA A 16 5.00 2.53 13.01
C ALA A 16 5.13 3.26 11.66
N PRO A 17 4.88 2.58 10.52
CA PRO A 17 4.92 3.27 9.24
C PRO A 17 3.73 4.21 9.11
N TYR A 18 3.96 5.40 8.52
CA TYR A 18 2.98 6.46 8.36
C TYR A 18 1.64 5.99 7.79
N GLN A 19 0.55 6.62 8.27
CA GLN A 19 -0.79 6.43 7.75
C GLN A 19 -1.14 7.47 6.70
N VAL A 20 -1.88 7.05 5.67
CA VAL A 20 -2.40 7.98 4.66
C VAL A 20 -3.80 8.41 5.08
N ARG A 21 -4.04 9.71 5.07
CA ARG A 21 -5.36 10.30 5.33
C ARG A 21 -5.65 11.39 4.30
N LYS A 22 -6.92 11.56 3.92
CA LYS A 22 -7.36 12.67 3.06
C LYS A 22 -8.02 13.74 3.91
N ILE A 23 -7.61 14.98 3.72
CA ILE A 23 -8.21 16.13 4.41
C ILE A 23 -9.57 16.42 3.77
N GLU A 24 -10.64 16.27 4.54
CA GLU A 24 -12.00 16.65 4.11
C GLU A 24 -12.37 18.05 4.61
N GLU A 25 -11.84 18.46 5.76
CA GLU A 25 -12.11 19.76 6.36
C GLU A 25 -10.90 20.24 7.16
N LEU A 26 -10.66 21.56 7.15
CA LEU A 26 -9.63 22.21 7.94
C LEU A 26 -10.25 23.38 8.70
N ASN A 27 -10.17 23.32 10.03
CA ASN A 27 -10.69 24.34 10.91
C ASN A 27 -9.53 24.97 11.69
N LYS A 28 -9.49 26.31 11.68
CA LYS A 28 -8.51 27.07 12.45
C LYS A 28 -9.21 27.61 13.68
N THR A 29 -8.75 27.21 14.86
CA THR A 29 -9.29 27.73 16.11
C THR A 29 -8.82 29.18 16.31
N PRO A 30 -9.57 30.01 17.06
CA PRO A 30 -9.14 31.37 17.39
C PRO A 30 -7.81 31.41 18.18
N SER A 31 -7.48 30.32 18.89
CA SER A 31 -6.20 30.15 19.57
C SER A 31 -5.02 29.88 18.63
N GLY A 32 -5.26 29.72 17.32
CA GLY A 32 -4.24 29.47 16.30
C GLY A 32 -3.95 27.99 16.03
N ASN A 33 -4.63 27.06 16.71
CA ASN A 33 -4.51 25.63 16.40
C ASN A 33 -5.22 25.30 15.10
N VAL A 34 -4.78 24.23 14.44
CA VAL A 34 -5.41 23.72 13.23
C VAL A 34 -5.93 22.33 13.50
N GLU A 35 -7.23 22.15 13.31
CA GLU A 35 -7.91 20.87 13.41
C GLU A 35 -8.28 20.39 12.01
N ALA A 36 -8.11 19.10 11.75
CA ALA A 36 -8.42 18.51 10.46
C ALA A 36 -9.42 17.36 10.63
N LYS A 37 -10.53 17.42 9.91
CA LYS A 37 -11.41 16.26 9.72
C LYS A 37 -10.89 15.47 8.52
N VAL A 38 -10.66 14.19 8.72
CA VAL A 38 -9.94 13.37 7.75
C VAL A 38 -10.61 12.03 7.48
N SER A 39 -10.58 11.62 6.22
CA SER A 39 -10.88 10.25 5.81
C SER A 39 -9.63 9.39 5.98
N CYS A 40 -9.74 8.24 6.64
CA CYS A 40 -8.61 7.35 6.92
C CYS A 40 -8.52 6.22 5.89
N PHE A 41 -7.30 5.97 5.39
CA PHE A 41 -7.02 4.84 4.51
C PHE A 41 -6.22 3.78 5.25
N CYS A 42 -6.86 2.65 5.53
CA CYS A 42 -6.23 1.53 6.22
C CYS A 42 -5.45 0.67 5.22
N ARG A 43 -4.26 0.22 5.63
CA ARG A 43 -3.55 -0.81 4.86
C ARG A 43 -4.21 -2.15 5.13
N ARG A 44 -4.15 -3.05 4.16
CA ARG A 44 -4.71 -4.39 4.27
C ARG A 44 -4.24 -5.15 5.53
N ARG A 45 -2.98 -5.02 5.91
CA ARG A 45 -2.40 -5.68 7.10
C ARG A 45 -2.89 -5.09 8.44
N ASP A 46 -3.38 -3.85 8.43
CA ASP A 46 -3.87 -3.19 9.65
C ASP A 46 -5.36 -3.53 9.90
N LEU A 47 -6.01 -4.24 8.97
CA LEU A 47 -7.43 -4.56 9.03
C LEU A 47 -7.65 -5.94 9.70
N PRO A 48 -8.69 -6.11 10.54
CA PRO A 48 -9.06 -7.41 11.09
C PRO A 48 -9.25 -8.47 10.00
N THR A 49 -8.79 -9.69 10.25
CA THR A 49 -8.84 -10.80 9.29
C THR A 49 -10.26 -11.12 8.83
N SER A 50 -11.25 -10.95 9.71
CA SER A 50 -12.68 -11.12 9.41
C SER A 50 -13.19 -10.15 8.34
N LEU A 51 -12.62 -8.94 8.27
CA LEU A 51 -13.06 -7.88 7.34
C LEU A 51 -12.32 -7.90 6.01
N LEU A 52 -11.23 -8.67 5.87
CA LEU A 52 -10.42 -8.72 4.65
C LEU A 52 -11.24 -9.13 3.42
N LYS A 53 -12.13 -10.13 3.56
CA LYS A 53 -13.00 -10.61 2.46
C LYS A 53 -13.99 -9.55 1.96
N VAL A 54 -14.39 -8.62 2.83
CA VAL A 54 -15.31 -7.53 2.49
C VAL A 54 -14.51 -6.39 1.84
N ALA A 55 -13.38 -6.02 2.43
CA ALA A 55 -12.48 -5.00 1.88
C ALA A 55 -11.99 -5.34 0.47
N ASP A 56 -11.62 -6.60 0.21
CA ASP A 56 -11.19 -7.05 -1.12
C ASP A 56 -12.28 -6.89 -2.18
N ARG A 57 -13.55 -7.01 -1.79
CA ARG A 57 -14.67 -6.81 -2.71
C ARG A 57 -14.90 -5.32 -2.99
N ALA A 58 -14.78 -4.48 -1.97
CA ALA A 58 -14.93 -3.03 -2.11
C ALA A 58 -13.88 -2.40 -3.05
N GLU A 59 -12.61 -2.84 -2.98
CA GLU A 59 -11.55 -2.35 -3.87
C GLU A 59 -11.84 -2.57 -5.37
N ARG A 60 -12.72 -3.51 -5.72
CA ARG A 60 -13.10 -3.76 -7.13
C ARG A 60 -14.11 -2.74 -7.66
N VAL A 61 -14.79 -1.99 -6.79
CA VAL A 61 -15.87 -1.06 -7.16
C VAL A 61 -15.30 0.34 -7.44
N ASP A 62 -14.29 0.77 -6.68
CA ASP A 62 -13.63 2.08 -6.88
C ASP A 62 -12.50 1.99 -7.90
N LYS A 63 -12.83 2.22 -9.18
CA LYS A 63 -11.89 2.17 -10.33
C LYS A 63 -10.75 3.21 -10.32
N VAL A 64 -10.55 3.98 -9.24
CA VAL A 64 -9.65 5.15 -9.21
C VAL A 64 -8.41 4.97 -8.31
N VAL A 65 -8.30 3.91 -7.50
CA VAL A 65 -7.16 3.74 -6.57
C VAL A 65 -6.33 2.49 -6.86
N ASN A 66 -5.98 2.25 -8.12
CA ASN A 66 -5.03 1.18 -8.45
C ASN A 66 -4.00 1.56 -9.53
N THR A 67 -3.19 2.58 -9.26
CA THR A 67 -1.94 2.83 -10.01
C THR A 67 -0.70 2.22 -9.34
N ARG A 68 -0.83 1.50 -8.22
CA ARG A 68 0.34 1.00 -7.45
C ARG A 68 0.21 -0.42 -6.88
N ARG A 69 -0.21 -1.40 -7.69
CA ARG A 69 -0.02 -2.83 -7.35
C ARG A 69 0.71 -3.64 -8.43
N ARG A 70 1.70 -3.03 -9.07
CA ARG A 70 2.79 -3.78 -9.72
C ARG A 70 4.15 -3.17 -9.38
N LEU A 71 4.44 -3.02 -8.08
CA LEU A 71 5.83 -3.24 -7.67
C LEU A 71 6.02 -4.74 -7.74
N VAL A 72 6.52 -5.20 -8.89
CA VAL A 72 7.17 -6.51 -8.98
C VAL A 72 8.23 -6.49 -7.88
N VAL A 73 7.99 -7.21 -6.80
CA VAL A 73 9.09 -7.68 -5.96
C VAL A 73 9.87 -8.58 -6.91
N MET A 74 10.92 -8.02 -7.52
CA MET A 74 11.92 -8.83 -8.19
C MET A 74 12.49 -9.71 -7.09
N SER A 75 12.06 -10.96 -7.02
CA SER A 75 12.88 -12.00 -6.40
C SER A 75 14.21 -11.91 -7.12
N SER A 76 15.27 -11.58 -6.38
CA SER A 76 16.65 -11.65 -6.83
C SER A 76 16.84 -12.91 -7.67
N ALA A 77 17.37 -12.73 -8.88
CA ALA A 77 17.58 -13.79 -9.86
C ALA A 77 18.29 -15.00 -9.24
N PRO A 78 17.91 -16.25 -9.61
CA PRO A 78 18.78 -17.39 -9.37
C PRO A 78 20.01 -17.21 -10.27
N THR A 79 21.18 -17.10 -9.65
CA THR A 79 22.47 -17.24 -10.35
C THR A 79 22.51 -18.64 -10.96
N GLY A 80 22.41 -18.70 -12.28
CA GLY A 80 22.61 -19.92 -13.04
C GLY A 80 24.09 -20.29 -12.98
N ASP A 81 24.42 -21.33 -12.22
CA ASP A 81 25.66 -22.05 -12.43
C ASP A 81 25.49 -22.94 -13.67
N ALA A 82 26.26 -22.58 -14.69
CA ALA A 82 26.48 -23.39 -15.88
C ALA A 82 27.36 -24.57 -15.50
N SER A 83 26.84 -25.79 -15.65
CA SER A 83 27.65 -26.99 -15.82
C SER A 83 27.06 -27.81 -16.96
N ASP A 84 27.79 -27.72 -18.07
CA ASP A 84 27.76 -28.51 -19.30
C ASP A 84 27.91 -30.00 -18.96
N GLU A 85 26.97 -30.87 -19.36
CA GLU A 85 27.29 -32.29 -19.58
C GLU A 85 26.36 -32.94 -20.63
N SER A 86 26.91 -32.99 -21.85
CA SER A 86 26.84 -34.02 -22.88
C SER A 86 25.61 -34.95 -22.99
N SER A 87 24.98 -34.89 -24.17
CA SER A 87 24.00 -35.84 -24.69
C SER A 87 24.62 -37.17 -25.15
N ASP A 88 24.04 -38.29 -24.73
CA ASP A 88 23.96 -39.57 -25.46
C ASP A 88 22.84 -40.38 -24.76
N GLY A 89 21.73 -40.80 -25.35
CA GLY A 89 21.58 -41.49 -26.62
C GLY A 89 21.17 -42.94 -26.33
N MET A 90 19.86 -43.26 -26.40
CA MET A 90 19.25 -44.49 -26.96
C MET A 90 17.89 -44.82 -26.33
N LYS A 91 16.86 -44.81 -27.18
CA LYS A 91 15.59 -45.51 -27.00
C LYS A 91 15.81 -47.02 -26.90
N LYS A 92 15.14 -47.69 -25.96
CA LYS A 92 14.41 -48.95 -26.18
C LYS A 92 13.17 -48.99 -25.30
#